data_AF-W6XP50-F1
#
_entry.id   AF-W6XP50-F1
#
_cell.length_a   1.000
_cell.length_b   1.000
_cell.length_c   1.000
_cell.angle_alpha   90.00
_cell.angle_beta   90.00
_cell.angle_gamma   90.00
#
_symmetry.space_group_name_H-M   'P 1'
#
loop_
_entity.id
_entity.type
_entity.pdbx_description
1 polymer ?
#
loop_
_entity_poly.entity_id
_entity_poly.type
_entity_poly.pdbx_seq_one_letter_code
_entity_poly.pdbx_strand_id
1 'polypeptide(L)' 'RYPTVITNINMNLASKTLAQRLPSSVCSTYAARSEHDNVPVSTLSHRRLGRHSRTEQAQS' A
#
# COMPACT_ATOMS: atom_id res chain seq x y z
N ARG A 1 6.73 -29.06 15.21
CA ARG A 1 6.05 -28.89 13.91
C ARG A 1 5.51 -27.47 13.89
N TYR A 2 6.31 -26.52 13.40
CA TYR A 2 5.88 -25.11 13.30
C TYR A 2 4.92 -25.01 12.11
N PRO A 3 3.75 -24.36 12.23
CA PRO A 3 2.92 -24.12 11.07
C PRO A 3 3.72 -23.25 10.11
N THR A 4 3.83 -23.71 8.87
CA THR A 4 4.48 -22.98 7.78
C THR A 4 3.72 -21.66 7.59
N VAL A 5 4.20 -20.59 8.21
CA VAL A 5 3.83 -19.23 7.84
C VAL A 5 4.38 -19.06 6.44
N ILE A 6 3.50 -19.12 5.44
CA ILE A 6 3.87 -18.87 4.05
C ILE A 6 4.36 -17.42 4.02
N THR A 7 5.68 -17.24 4.12
CA THR A 7 6.37 -16.01 3.75
C THR A 7 6.26 -15.88 2.23
N ASN A 8 5.05 -15.57 1.77
CA ASN A 8 4.87 -14.83 0.55
C ASN A 8 5.72 -13.57 0.73
N ILE A 9 6.62 -13.28 -0.21
CA ILE A 9 7.54 -12.14 -0.14
C ILE A 9 6.70 -10.89 0.12
N ASN A 10 6.69 -10.46 1.38
CA ASN A 10 5.49 -9.93 2.04
C ASN A 10 5.30 -8.45 1.71
N MET A 11 4.67 -8.16 0.57
CA MET A 11 4.18 -6.82 0.30
C MET A 11 3.20 -6.44 1.41
N ASN A 12 3.60 -5.52 2.31
CA ASN A 12 2.74 -4.99 3.37
C ASN A 12 1.37 -4.61 2.78
N LEU A 13 0.28 -4.95 3.49
CA LEU A 13 -1.10 -4.64 3.13
C LEU A 13 -1.27 -3.24 2.53
N ALA A 14 -0.73 -2.19 3.16
CA ALA A 14 -0.79 -0.83 2.63
C ALA A 14 -0.12 -0.67 1.25
N SER A 15 0.96 -1.42 1.01
CA SER A 15 1.64 -1.45 -0.28
C SER A 15 0.82 -2.21 -1.33
N LYS A 16 0.13 -3.28 -0.93
CA LYS A 16 -0.82 -4.02 -1.77
C LYS A 16 -2.02 -3.15 -2.13
N THR A 17 -2.64 -2.47 -1.17
CA THR A 17 -3.74 -1.51 -1.36
C THR A 17 -3.37 -0.37 -2.31
N LEU A 18 -2.11 0.08 -2.29
CA LEU A 18 -1.61 1.07 -3.24
C LEU A 18 -1.40 0.49 -4.66
N ALA A 19 -1.12 -0.80 -4.80
CA ALA A 19 -0.90 -1.46 -6.09
C ALA A 19 -2.18 -2.06 -6.70
N GLN A 20 -3.20 -2.31 -5.89
CA GLN A 20 -4.47 -2.90 -6.34
C GLN A 20 -5.22 -1.94 -7.27
N ARG A 21 -5.77 -2.51 -8.36
CA ARG A 21 -6.59 -1.80 -9.34
C ARG A 21 -8.01 -1.72 -8.79
N LEU A 22 -8.50 -0.51 -8.59
CA LEU A 22 -9.89 -0.28 -8.20
C LEU A 22 -10.85 -0.53 -9.38
N PRO A 23 -12.11 -0.88 -9.11
CA PRO A 23 -13.15 -0.93 -10.14
C PRO A 23 -13.21 0.39 -10.92
N SER A 24 -13.47 0.32 -12.22
CA SER A 24 -13.54 1.50 -13.09
C SER A 24 -14.61 2.52 -12.68
N SER A 25 -15.62 2.07 -11.92
CA SER A 25 -16.68 2.90 -11.34
C SER A 25 -16.27 3.65 -10.07
N VAL A 26 -15.11 3.33 -9.48
CA VAL A 26 -14.65 3.93 -8.22
C VAL A 26 -13.47 4.87 -8.50
N CYS A 27 -13.60 6.12 -8.09
CA CYS A 27 -12.49 7.07 -8.18
C CYS A 27 -11.30 6.56 -7.37
N SER A 28 -10.11 6.56 -7.98
CA SER A 28 -8.88 6.11 -7.34
C SER A 28 -8.35 7.12 -6.32
N THR A 29 -9.09 7.35 -5.26
CA THR A 29 -8.73 8.20 -4.12
C THR A 29 -8.21 7.35 -2.96
N TYR A 30 -7.47 7.95 -2.03
CA TYR A 30 -7.03 7.23 -0.82
C TYR A 30 -8.19 6.82 0.07
N ALA A 31 -9.26 7.62 0.13
CA ALA A 31 -10.47 7.28 0.89
C ALA A 31 -11.11 6.00 0.37
N ALA A 32 -11.32 5.90 -0.95
CA ALA A 32 -11.88 4.69 -1.57
C ALA A 32 -11.01 3.45 -1.32
N ARG A 33 -9.68 3.60 -1.36
CA ARG A 33 -8.74 2.50 -1.06
C ARG A 33 -8.72 2.12 0.42
N SER A 34 -8.87 3.11 1.30
CA SER A 34 -8.97 2.91 2.74
C SER A 34 -10.22 2.15 3.12
N GLU A 35 -11.36 2.51 2.54
CA GLU A 35 -12.63 1.82 2.73
C GLU A 35 -12.60 0.39 2.18
N HIS A 36 -11.98 0.20 1.01
CA HIS A 36 -11.92 -1.11 0.35
C HIS A 36 -11.08 -2.14 1.11
N ASP A 37 -9.89 -1.76 1.57
CA ASP A 37 -8.94 -2.70 2.22
C ASP A 37 -8.84 -2.50 3.74
N ASN A 38 -9.68 -1.64 4.31
CA ASN A 38 -9.67 -1.26 5.73
C ASN A 38 -8.28 -0.79 6.23
N VAL A 39 -7.57 -0.03 5.39
CA VAL A 39 -6.25 0.53 5.71
C VAL A 39 -6.37 2.04 5.89
N PRO A 40 -6.01 2.62 7.06
CA PRO A 40 -6.13 4.05 7.28
C PRO A 40 -5.46 4.90 6.19
N VAL A 41 -6.14 5.97 5.75
CA VAL A 41 -5.62 6.92 4.76
C VAL A 41 -4.24 7.47 5.15
N SER A 42 -4.02 7.74 6.44
CA SER A 42 -2.72 8.19 6.96
C SER A 42 -1.61 7.19 6.64
N THR A 43 -1.84 5.89 6.89
CA THR A 43 -0.90 4.81 6.57
C THR A 43 -0.60 4.73 5.08
N LEU A 44 -1.61 4.90 4.21
CA LEU A 44 -1.42 4.92 2.76
C LEU A 44 -0.57 6.12 2.31
N SER A 45 -0.87 7.32 2.83
CA SER A 45 -0.13 8.56 2.55
C SER A 45 1.32 8.47 3.00
N HIS A 46 1.57 8.09 4.26
CA HIS A 46 2.93 7.90 4.79
C HIS A 46 3.73 6.89 3.95
N ARG A 47 3.10 5.79 3.53
CA ARG A 47 3.79 4.76 2.75
C ARG A 47 4.16 5.22 1.35
N ARG A 48 3.33 6.05 0.71
CA ARG A 48 3.65 6.59 -0.62
C ARG A 48 4.72 7.68 -0.52
N LEU A 49 4.58 8.62 0.42
CA LEU A 49 5.56 9.69 0.63
C LEU A 49 6.93 9.14 1.03
N GLY A 50 6.98 8.12 1.91
CA GLY A 50 8.24 7.45 2.26
C GLY A 50 8.88 6.63 1.14
N ARG A 51 8.17 6.37 0.03
CA ARG A 51 8.80 5.86 -1.21
C ARG A 51 9.40 7.02 -2.00
N HIS A 52 8.65 8.10 -2.19
CA HIS A 52 9.13 9.31 -2.88
C HIS A 52 10.40 9.87 -2.24
N SER A 53 10.43 10.02 -0.91
CA SER A 53 11.60 10.52 -0.18
C SER A 53 12.87 9.69 -0.41
N ARG A 54 12.76 8.35 -0.51
CA ARG A 54 13.92 7.49 -0.82
C ARG A 54 14.37 7.61 -2.27
N THR A 55 13.43 7.74 -3.22
CA THR A 55 13.78 8.04 -4.62
C THR A 55 14.43 9.41 -4.78
N GLU A 56 13.94 10.42 -4.06
CA GLU A 56 14.52 11.78 -4.07
C GLU A 56 15.94 11.77 -3.48
N GLN A 57 16.17 11.07 -2.37
CA GLN A 57 17.50 10.89 -1.79
C GLN A 57 18.45 10.07 -2.67
N ALA A 58 17.94 9.16 -3.50
CA ALA A 58 18.76 8.38 -4.44
C ALA A 58 19.10 9.16 -5.74
N GLN A 59 18.47 10.33 -5.95
CA GLN A 59 18.67 11.20 -7.11
C GLN A 59 19.51 12.45 -6.77
N SER A 60 19.87 12.65 -5.50
CA SER A 60 20.75 13.72 -5.02
C SER A 60 22.15 13.19 -4.75
#